data_AF-A0A1C0B879-F1
#
_entry.id   AF-A0A1C0B879-F1
#
_cell.length_a   1.000
_cell.length_b   1.000
_cell.length_c   1.000
_cell.angle_alpha   90.00
_cell.angle_beta   90.00
_cell.angle_gamma   90.00
#
_symmetry.space_group_name_H-M   'P 1'
#
loop_
_entity.id
_entity.type
_entity.pdbx_description
1 polymer ?
#
loop_
_entity_poly.entity_id
_entity_poly.type
_entity_poly.pdbx_seq_one_letter_code
_entity_poly.pdbx_strand_id
1 'polypeptide(L)'
;MSENSIENRVLALKYRPKRFEDLVGQTTISQTLSLALDLNRLSHAYLFSGLRGSGKTSTARIMAKSLLCKEKPTSKPCEVCEHCVSANAGRHLDIIEMDAASNRGIDDIKELIEHTKYKPSSARFKVFIIDEVHMLTTQAFNALLKTLEEPPGFVKFILATTDALKLPATILSRTQHFRFNKIVENDVVKHISYILNKEQIEYELQALQIIAKSGQGSLRDTLTLLDQAIIFSKSKIDLVSVVDMLGLIDPLIMDNIFKVVLENSDFNPLIETLQNYEANQILNEMSNYLKNAMLEKDSRFNTILYERFFRILGESKYLLTLNSDDTFVIILTFMKLIEATNLKTIDEILNQVNNIKVSEQEIIIQKEEPKIASVSIETPIIENKEEIKIVEKEHIEEKIENINKEQNIQTETTDFDDVVYETVEDETDIYEDKYHTLIEKLYDRSHELGDCFERNFIYNAYSNDTLYIISYAKDQERDFLYKHFGLIKTFIGDVFGLNTKIDFKKEEATISGEESKKNLNEEIEEKENKVLNEEEFSNPSSCVASSLETKDETLSQKEIQVKELLTEPMIEQAKELFDIKKIVVKPKI
;
A
#
# COMPACT_ATOMS: atom_id res chain seq x y z
N MET A 1 -27.17 -7.40 37.24
CA MET A 1 -25.97 -8.21 37.58
C MET A 1 -24.79 -7.25 37.56
N SER A 2 -23.91 -7.30 38.56
CA SER A 2 -22.90 -6.26 38.79
C SER A 2 -21.60 -6.48 38.00
N GLU A 3 -20.93 -5.37 37.65
CA GLU A 3 -19.72 -5.31 36.81
C GLU A 3 -18.57 -6.19 37.33
N ASN A 4 -18.47 -6.37 38.66
CA ASN A 4 -17.49 -7.24 39.32
C ASN A 4 -17.52 -8.72 38.86
N SER A 5 -18.57 -9.18 38.17
CA SER A 5 -18.61 -10.54 37.58
C SER A 5 -17.87 -10.64 36.23
N ILE A 6 -17.65 -9.50 35.56
CA ILE A 6 -17.00 -9.43 34.24
C ILE A 6 -15.47 -9.35 34.41
N GLU A 7 -14.97 -8.59 35.39
CA GLU A 7 -13.53 -8.53 35.70
C GLU A 7 -12.93 -9.91 36.05
N ASN A 8 -13.75 -10.81 36.59
CA ASN A 8 -13.34 -12.16 36.97
C ASN A 8 -13.32 -13.17 35.81
N ARG A 9 -13.67 -12.77 34.57
CA ARG A 9 -13.88 -13.68 33.42
C ARG A 9 -12.90 -13.52 32.25
N VAL A 10 -11.99 -12.55 32.29
CA VAL A 10 -11.03 -12.30 31.19
C VAL A 10 -9.61 -12.21 31.75
N LEU A 11 -8.77 -13.21 31.48
CA LEU A 11 -7.39 -13.27 31.95
C LEU A 11 -6.59 -12.06 31.47
N ALA A 12 -6.84 -11.58 30.24
CA ALA A 12 -6.19 -10.38 29.67
C ALA A 12 -6.45 -9.07 30.45
N LEU A 13 -7.50 -9.02 31.30
CA LEU A 13 -7.75 -7.91 32.23
C LEU A 13 -7.21 -8.23 33.63
N LYS A 14 -7.54 -9.43 34.15
CA LYS A 14 -7.14 -9.90 35.49
C LYS A 14 -5.62 -9.92 35.70
N TYR A 15 -4.86 -10.21 34.64
CA TYR A 15 -3.39 -10.27 34.63
C TYR A 15 -2.72 -9.06 33.96
N ARG A 16 -3.44 -7.96 33.76
CA ARG A 16 -2.84 -6.73 33.20
C ARG A 16 -1.72 -6.23 34.14
N PRO A 17 -0.48 -6.04 33.64
CA PRO A 17 0.69 -5.73 34.48
C PRO A 17 0.52 -4.39 35.21
N LYS A 18 0.98 -4.33 36.46
CA LYS A 18 0.83 -3.17 37.36
C LYS A 18 2.15 -2.47 37.65
N ARG A 19 3.29 -3.14 37.43
CA ARG A 19 4.66 -2.66 37.67
C ARG A 19 5.49 -2.84 36.41
N PHE A 20 6.58 -2.08 36.28
CA PHE A 20 7.54 -2.26 35.19
C PHE A 20 8.23 -3.65 35.23
N GLU A 21 8.26 -4.29 36.40
CA GLU A 21 8.74 -5.66 36.64
C GLU A 21 7.82 -6.74 36.05
N ASP A 22 6.52 -6.44 35.89
CA ASP A 22 5.51 -7.38 35.35
C ASP A 22 5.49 -7.42 33.80
N LEU A 23 6.29 -6.56 33.13
CA LEU A 23 6.24 -6.38 31.67
C LEU A 23 7.02 -7.47 30.92
N VAL A 24 6.30 -8.48 30.44
CA VAL A 24 6.84 -9.59 29.63
C VAL A 24 7.52 -9.08 28.35
N GLY A 25 8.77 -9.52 28.11
CA GLY A 25 9.51 -9.30 26.85
C GLY A 25 10.01 -7.88 26.56
N GLN A 26 9.66 -6.87 27.37
CA GLN A 26 10.02 -5.45 27.13
C GLN A 26 11.07 -4.93 28.13
N THR A 27 12.06 -5.76 28.48
CA THR A 27 13.07 -5.48 29.52
C THR A 27 13.83 -4.17 29.30
N THR A 28 14.32 -3.90 28.09
CA THR A 28 15.04 -2.66 27.75
C THR A 28 14.20 -1.40 27.97
N ILE A 29 12.90 -1.44 27.62
CA ILE A 29 11.97 -0.33 27.80
C ILE A 29 11.68 -0.13 29.29
N SER A 30 11.38 -1.23 30.00
CA SER A 30 11.14 -1.27 31.45
C SER A 30 12.31 -0.65 32.24
N GLN A 31 13.55 -1.07 31.95
CA GLN A 31 14.77 -0.54 32.54
C GLN A 31 14.99 0.94 32.20
N THR A 32 14.81 1.34 30.93
CA THR A 32 15.05 2.74 30.50
C THR A 32 14.04 3.70 31.12
N LEU A 33 12.76 3.36 31.17
CA LEU A 33 11.73 4.17 31.81
C LEU A 33 11.92 4.25 33.33
N SER A 34 12.31 3.14 33.95
CA SER A 34 12.64 3.07 35.38
C SER A 34 13.82 4.00 35.73
N LEU A 35 14.91 3.93 34.96
CA LEU A 35 16.08 4.80 35.13
C LEU A 35 15.74 6.28 34.88
N ALA A 36 14.89 6.58 33.89
CA ALA A 36 14.43 7.94 33.62
C ALA A 36 13.60 8.54 34.77
N LEU A 37 12.74 7.72 35.40
CA LEU A 37 11.97 8.09 36.59
C LEU A 37 12.88 8.37 37.79
N ASP A 38 13.78 7.43 38.12
CA ASP A 38 14.58 7.53 39.33
C ASP A 38 15.65 8.64 39.24
N LEU A 39 16.25 8.84 38.06
CA LEU A 39 17.14 9.99 37.75
C LEU A 39 16.38 11.31 37.48
N ASN A 40 15.03 11.31 37.53
CA ASN A 40 14.18 12.47 37.25
C ASN A 40 14.42 13.13 35.87
N ARG A 41 14.85 12.34 34.86
CA ARG A 41 15.05 12.78 33.47
C ARG A 41 13.75 12.63 32.67
N LEU A 42 12.75 13.44 33.03
CA LEU A 42 11.38 13.31 32.53
C LEU A 42 11.11 14.19 31.30
N SER A 43 10.94 13.57 30.13
CA SER A 43 10.41 14.23 28.92
C SER A 43 9.03 14.86 29.21
N HIS A 44 8.62 15.84 28.39
CA HIS A 44 7.26 16.36 28.39
C HIS A 44 6.29 15.43 27.63
N ALA A 45 6.77 14.76 26.57
CA ALA A 45 6.00 13.83 25.78
C ALA A 45 6.75 12.52 25.47
N TYR A 46 6.00 11.43 25.48
CA TYR A 46 6.46 10.06 25.22
C TYR A 46 5.62 9.46 24.10
N LEU A 47 6.24 8.68 23.22
CA LEU A 47 5.55 7.94 22.16
C LEU A 47 5.88 6.45 22.24
N PHE A 48 4.87 5.61 22.45
CA PHE A 48 4.98 4.16 22.53
C PHE A 48 4.42 3.53 21.26
N SER A 49 5.27 2.97 20.40
CA SER A 49 4.83 2.34 19.14
C SER A 49 5.15 0.86 19.07
N GLY A 50 4.29 0.06 18.46
CA GLY A 50 4.54 -1.36 18.18
C GLY A 50 3.26 -2.18 18.12
N LEU A 51 3.40 -3.49 17.91
CA LEU A 51 2.28 -4.41 17.69
C LEU A 51 1.16 -4.26 18.74
N ARG A 52 -0.07 -4.61 18.34
CA ARG A 52 -1.20 -4.78 19.25
C ARG A 52 -0.81 -5.76 20.37
N GLY A 53 -1.33 -5.55 21.58
CA GLY A 53 -1.05 -6.40 22.75
C GLY A 53 0.41 -6.48 23.24
N SER A 54 1.36 -5.76 22.64
CA SER A 54 2.78 -5.74 23.05
C SER A 54 3.07 -5.05 24.41
N GLY A 55 2.05 -4.43 25.02
CA GLY A 55 2.12 -3.82 26.35
C GLY A 55 1.98 -2.29 26.40
N LYS A 56 1.99 -1.59 25.26
CA LYS A 56 1.99 -0.11 25.14
C LYS A 56 1.13 0.62 26.19
N THR A 57 -0.19 0.42 26.14
CA THR A 57 -1.18 1.09 27.00
C THR A 57 -1.07 0.70 28.47
N SER A 58 -0.60 -0.52 28.76
CA SER A 58 -0.29 -0.93 30.14
C SER A 58 0.94 -0.18 30.66
N THR A 59 2.01 -0.10 29.86
CA THR A 59 3.19 0.72 30.19
C THR A 59 2.84 2.19 30.37
N ALA A 60 1.91 2.74 29.57
CA ALA A 60 1.41 4.10 29.74
C ALA A 60 0.73 4.32 31.10
N ARG A 61 -0.18 3.42 31.51
CA ARG A 61 -0.83 3.47 32.83
C ARG A 61 0.15 3.24 34.00
N ILE A 62 1.11 2.32 33.85
CA ILE A 62 2.19 2.11 34.84
C ILE A 62 3.03 3.38 34.99
N MET A 63 3.40 4.02 33.87
CA MET A 63 4.18 5.25 33.87
C MET A 63 3.40 6.42 34.48
N ALA A 64 2.12 6.58 34.15
CA ALA A 64 1.24 7.57 34.77
C ALA A 64 1.18 7.37 36.29
N LYS A 65 0.89 6.15 36.77
CA LYS A 65 0.92 5.81 38.20
C LYS A 65 2.27 6.11 38.87
N SER A 66 3.37 5.88 38.16
CA SER A 66 4.73 6.11 38.64
C SER A 66 5.08 7.60 38.76
N LEU A 67 4.59 8.45 37.84
CA LEU A 67 4.75 9.91 37.88
C LEU A 67 3.95 10.56 39.02
N LEU A 68 2.80 9.97 39.37
CA LEU A 68 1.83 10.51 40.33
C LEU A 68 1.98 9.94 41.74
N CYS A 69 3.00 9.12 42.00
CA CYS A 69 3.25 8.54 43.31
C CYS A 69 3.55 9.64 44.37
N LYS A 70 2.98 9.48 45.58
CA LYS A 70 2.90 10.53 46.60
C LYS A 70 4.26 11.09 47.04
N GLU A 71 5.29 10.24 47.15
CA GLU A 71 6.61 10.62 47.69
C GLU A 71 7.56 11.22 46.64
N LYS A 72 7.67 10.57 45.48
CA LYS A 72 8.49 11.01 44.33
C LYS A 72 8.05 10.23 43.08
N PRO A 73 8.21 10.77 41.86
CA PRO A 73 8.36 9.95 40.66
C PRO A 73 9.41 8.85 40.88
N THR A 74 9.03 7.60 40.67
CA THR A 74 9.89 6.42 40.92
C THR A 74 9.53 5.26 40.01
N SER A 75 10.51 4.42 39.68
CA SER A 75 10.31 3.13 39.02
C SER A 75 9.38 2.16 39.76
N LYS A 76 9.26 2.27 41.09
CA LYS A 76 8.49 1.33 41.92
C LYS A 76 7.30 2.02 42.60
N PRO A 77 6.15 2.17 41.92
CA PRO A 77 4.95 2.75 42.54
C PRO A 77 4.51 1.91 43.73
N CYS A 78 4.26 2.54 44.89
CA CYS A 78 4.02 1.83 46.15
C CYS A 78 2.68 1.09 46.26
N GLU A 79 1.75 1.35 45.33
CA GLU A 79 0.42 0.73 45.18
C GLU A 79 -0.60 0.95 46.32
N VAL A 80 -0.14 1.31 47.52
CA VAL A 80 -0.95 1.65 48.70
C VAL A 80 -1.42 3.11 48.74
N CYS A 81 -0.86 3.99 47.91
CA CYS A 81 -1.22 5.41 47.93
C CYS A 81 -2.57 5.69 47.24
N GLU A 82 -3.29 6.73 47.65
CA GLU A 82 -4.58 7.12 47.05
C GLU A 82 -4.48 7.33 45.53
N HIS A 83 -3.45 8.03 45.05
CA HIS A 83 -3.18 8.17 43.61
C HIS A 83 -2.95 6.81 42.94
N CYS A 84 -2.26 5.89 43.63
CA CYS A 84 -1.88 4.57 43.15
C CYS A 84 -3.10 3.65 43.00
N VAL A 85 -4.00 3.67 43.99
CA VAL A 85 -5.26 2.91 44.00
C VAL A 85 -6.22 3.47 42.96
N SER A 86 -6.41 4.79 42.92
CA SER A 86 -7.29 5.45 41.94
C SER A 86 -6.80 5.29 40.50
N ALA A 87 -5.48 5.29 40.26
CA ALA A 87 -4.90 5.00 38.95
C ALA A 87 -5.07 3.53 38.55
N ASN A 88 -4.86 2.59 39.48
CA ASN A 88 -5.14 1.16 39.26
C ASN A 88 -6.62 0.90 38.94
N ALA A 89 -7.53 1.68 39.52
CA ALA A 89 -8.98 1.61 39.28
C ALA A 89 -9.47 2.42 38.06
N GLY A 90 -8.60 3.16 37.37
CA GLY A 90 -8.96 3.99 36.20
C GLY A 90 -9.80 5.23 36.53
N ARG A 91 -9.79 5.72 37.77
CA ARG A 91 -10.65 6.84 38.26
C ARG A 91 -9.84 8.04 38.77
N HIS A 92 -8.58 8.17 38.34
CA HIS A 92 -7.70 9.25 38.81
C HIS A 92 -7.92 10.54 38.02
N LEU A 93 -8.42 11.60 38.67
CA LEU A 93 -8.76 12.88 38.02
C LEU A 93 -7.61 13.51 37.21
N ASP A 94 -6.36 13.34 37.67
CA ASP A 94 -5.16 13.83 36.98
C ASP A 94 -4.58 12.86 35.92
N ILE A 95 -5.27 11.75 35.61
CA ILE A 95 -4.99 10.88 34.46
C ILE A 95 -6.18 10.97 33.50
N ILE A 96 -5.98 11.58 32.34
CA ILE A 96 -6.98 11.63 31.27
C ILE A 96 -6.53 10.64 30.20
N GLU A 97 -7.28 9.54 30.05
CA GLU A 97 -7.04 8.52 29.01
C GLU A 97 -8.11 8.65 27.92
N MET A 98 -7.66 8.85 26.68
CA MET A 98 -8.50 9.01 25.49
C MET A 98 -8.11 7.96 24.45
N ASP A 99 -9.09 7.25 23.91
CA ASP A 99 -8.90 6.38 22.75
C ASP A 99 -9.13 7.19 21.47
N ALA A 100 -8.07 7.45 20.71
CA ALA A 100 -8.18 8.15 19.43
C ALA A 100 -8.91 7.31 18.36
N ALA A 101 -9.10 5.99 18.54
CA ALA A 101 -9.92 5.21 17.63
C ALA A 101 -11.42 5.56 17.75
N SER A 102 -11.87 6.05 18.92
CA SER A 102 -13.23 6.58 19.14
C SER A 102 -13.28 8.10 18.98
N ASN A 103 -12.37 8.82 19.65
CA ASN A 103 -12.38 10.29 19.74
C ASN A 103 -11.37 10.87 18.74
N ARG A 104 -11.77 10.91 17.46
CA ARG A 104 -10.95 11.37 16.32
C ARG A 104 -11.07 12.88 16.05
N GLY A 105 -12.00 13.53 16.73
CA GLY A 105 -12.45 14.88 16.46
C GLY A 105 -11.42 15.94 16.80
N ILE A 106 -11.56 17.09 16.15
CA ILE A 106 -10.79 18.28 16.48
C ILE A 106 -11.26 18.81 17.84
N ASP A 107 -12.56 18.74 18.11
CA ASP A 107 -13.18 19.27 19.32
C ASP A 107 -12.86 18.43 20.56
N ASP A 108 -12.77 17.10 20.43
CA ASP A 108 -12.23 16.19 21.47
C ASP A 108 -10.81 16.64 21.90
N ILE A 109 -9.95 16.94 20.92
CA ILE A 109 -8.59 17.42 21.15
C ILE A 109 -8.56 18.87 21.66
N LYS A 110 -9.50 19.74 21.26
CA LYS A 110 -9.64 21.09 21.85
C LYS A 110 -9.99 21.00 23.34
N GLU A 111 -10.95 20.17 23.74
CA GLU A 111 -11.31 19.95 25.15
C GLU A 111 -10.12 19.39 25.95
N LEU A 112 -9.39 18.43 25.37
CA LEU A 112 -8.15 17.92 25.96
C LEU A 112 -7.10 19.03 26.16
N ILE A 113 -6.92 19.90 25.16
CA ILE A 113 -6.02 21.07 25.24
C ILE A 113 -6.51 22.11 26.26
N GLU A 114 -7.82 22.36 26.36
CA GLU A 114 -8.42 23.21 27.41
C GLU A 114 -8.03 22.67 28.81
N HIS A 115 -8.14 21.35 29.00
CA HIS A 115 -7.72 20.70 30.24
C HIS A 115 -6.21 20.80 30.53
N THR A 116 -5.33 21.03 29.55
CA THR A 116 -3.89 21.25 29.81
C THR A 116 -3.58 22.61 30.44
N LYS A 117 -4.45 23.61 30.25
CA LYS A 117 -4.29 24.98 30.80
C LYS A 117 -4.39 25.01 32.33
N TYR A 118 -5.12 24.07 32.91
CA TYR A 118 -5.38 23.99 34.35
C TYR A 118 -4.37 23.06 35.06
N LYS A 119 -3.89 23.50 36.22
CA LYS A 119 -3.02 22.71 37.11
C LYS A 119 -3.70 21.39 37.54
N PRO A 120 -2.92 20.37 37.97
CA PRO A 120 -3.50 19.14 38.51
C PRO A 120 -4.30 19.43 39.78
N SER A 121 -5.35 18.65 40.01
CA SER A 121 -6.26 18.77 41.15
C SER A 121 -5.69 18.18 42.44
N SER A 122 -4.91 17.10 42.33
CA SER A 122 -4.43 16.33 43.50
C SER A 122 -2.96 15.93 43.43
N ALA A 123 -2.44 15.69 42.24
CA ALA A 123 -1.11 15.10 42.04
C ALA A 123 -0.07 16.10 41.52
N ARG A 124 1.17 15.63 41.31
CA ARG A 124 2.32 16.46 40.89
C ARG A 124 2.30 16.83 39.41
N PHE A 125 1.68 15.98 38.59
CA PHE A 125 1.57 16.12 37.15
C PHE A 125 0.12 15.87 36.72
N LYS A 126 -0.23 16.31 35.51
CA LYS A 126 -1.46 15.93 34.80
C LYS A 126 -1.06 15.13 33.58
N VAL A 127 -1.45 13.85 33.54
CA VAL A 127 -0.98 12.89 32.53
C VAL A 127 -2.09 12.64 31.52
N PHE A 128 -1.80 12.89 30.25
CA PHE A 128 -2.68 12.64 29.13
C PHE A 128 -2.19 11.39 28.39
N ILE A 129 -2.96 10.32 28.42
CA ILE A 129 -2.72 9.09 27.67
C ILE A 129 -3.61 9.13 26.43
N ILE A 130 -3.03 9.09 25.23
CA ILE A 130 -3.78 9.01 23.98
C ILE A 130 -3.41 7.71 23.29
N ASP A 131 -4.31 6.71 23.30
CA ASP A 131 -4.07 5.42 22.66
C ASP A 131 -4.51 5.43 21.19
N GLU A 132 -3.88 4.57 20.39
CA GLU A 132 -3.98 4.47 18.94
C GLU A 132 -4.00 5.83 18.20
N VAL A 133 -3.13 6.76 18.65
CA VAL A 133 -3.08 8.19 18.24
C VAL A 133 -3.02 8.42 16.72
N HIS A 134 -2.57 7.44 15.94
CA HIS A 134 -2.57 7.50 14.47
C HIS A 134 -3.98 7.56 13.84
N MET A 135 -5.04 7.33 14.63
CA MET A 135 -6.44 7.47 14.21
C MET A 135 -6.96 8.92 14.26
N LEU A 136 -6.23 9.86 14.88
CA LEU A 136 -6.62 11.28 14.92
C LEU A 136 -6.68 11.89 13.52
N THR A 137 -7.62 12.81 13.31
CA THR A 137 -7.67 13.62 12.09
C THR A 137 -6.46 14.55 11.98
N THR A 138 -6.04 14.89 10.75
CA THR A 138 -4.91 15.80 10.49
C THR A 138 -5.09 17.18 11.13
N GLN A 139 -6.32 17.67 11.20
CA GLN A 139 -6.66 18.93 11.87
C GLN A 139 -6.52 18.83 13.39
N ALA A 140 -6.89 17.69 13.99
CA ALA A 140 -6.69 17.41 15.42
C ALA A 140 -5.18 17.27 15.77
N PHE A 141 -4.39 16.60 14.93
CA PHE A 141 -2.91 16.60 15.06
C PHE A 141 -2.32 18.01 15.06
N ASN A 142 -2.76 18.87 14.13
CA ASN A 142 -2.27 20.25 14.02
C ASN A 142 -2.67 21.14 15.20
N ALA A 143 -3.82 20.87 15.84
CA ALA A 143 -4.19 21.50 17.10
C ALA A 143 -3.26 21.06 18.25
N LEU A 144 -2.99 19.75 18.35
CA LEU A 144 -2.16 19.17 19.40
C LEU A 144 -0.68 19.58 19.32
N LEU A 145 -0.15 19.83 18.12
CA LEU A 145 1.26 20.22 17.92
C LEU A 145 1.70 21.40 18.79
N LYS A 146 0.90 22.48 18.86
CA LYS A 146 1.24 23.67 19.67
C LYS A 146 1.40 23.35 21.16
N THR A 147 0.59 22.42 21.67
CA THR A 147 0.62 21.99 23.07
C THR A 147 1.68 20.93 23.34
N LEU A 148 2.16 20.23 22.30
CA LEU A 148 3.33 19.35 22.39
C LEU A 148 4.66 20.10 22.28
N GLU A 149 4.70 21.27 21.63
CA GLU A 149 5.88 22.13 21.54
C GLU A 149 6.20 22.85 22.86
N GLU A 150 5.22 23.54 23.43
CA GLU A 150 5.38 24.30 24.69
C GLU A 150 4.39 23.85 25.79
N PRO A 151 4.41 22.56 26.19
CA PRO A 151 3.55 22.07 27.26
C PRO A 151 3.90 22.72 28.62
N PRO A 152 2.90 23.08 29.45
CA PRO A 152 3.16 23.52 30.82
C PRO A 152 3.94 22.45 31.59
N GLY A 153 4.91 22.84 32.44
CA GLY A 153 5.84 21.89 33.07
C GLY A 153 5.22 20.81 33.99
N PHE A 154 3.94 20.96 34.36
CA PHE A 154 3.16 19.96 35.09
C PHE A 154 2.38 18.99 34.17
N VAL A 155 2.31 19.24 32.87
CA VAL A 155 1.65 18.38 31.88
C VAL A 155 2.62 17.32 31.37
N LYS A 156 2.13 16.09 31.17
CA LYS A 156 2.88 14.98 30.57
C LYS A 156 1.99 14.25 29.56
N PHE A 157 2.47 14.10 28.33
CA PHE A 157 1.80 13.33 27.28
C PHE A 157 2.41 11.94 27.14
N ILE A 158 1.56 10.91 27.02
CA ILE A 158 1.95 9.55 26.67
C ILE A 158 1.07 9.12 25.50
N LEU A 159 1.63 9.20 24.29
CA LEU A 159 0.98 8.78 23.07
C LEU A 159 1.28 7.30 22.83
N ALA A 160 0.31 6.51 22.40
CA ALA A 160 0.49 5.12 22.00
C ALA A 160 -0.06 4.86 20.59
N THR A 161 0.59 3.97 19.84
CA THR A 161 0.17 3.62 18.48
C THR A 161 0.58 2.20 18.07
N THR A 162 -0.23 1.52 17.26
CA THR A 162 0.19 0.34 16.49
C THR A 162 1.18 0.69 15.39
N ASP A 163 0.95 1.81 14.71
CA ASP A 163 1.72 2.25 13.54
C ASP A 163 2.37 3.63 13.79
N ALA A 164 3.69 3.71 13.63
CA ALA A 164 4.46 4.94 13.76
C ALA A 164 4.68 5.67 12.42
N LEU A 165 4.51 4.99 11.28
CA LEU A 165 4.73 5.55 9.94
C LEU A 165 3.58 6.46 9.53
N LYS A 166 2.37 6.21 10.04
CA LYS A 166 1.19 7.09 9.92
C LYS A 166 1.28 8.39 10.73
N LEU A 167 2.28 8.53 11.60
CA LEU A 167 2.42 9.75 12.42
C LEU A 167 3.25 10.82 11.70
N PRO A 168 2.83 12.10 11.71
CA PRO A 168 3.64 13.18 11.19
C PRO A 168 5.02 13.24 11.85
N ALA A 169 6.08 13.45 11.05
CA ALA A 169 7.45 13.59 11.56
C ALA A 169 7.63 14.74 12.56
N THR A 170 6.71 15.73 12.55
CA THR A 170 6.62 16.78 13.56
C THR A 170 6.30 16.24 14.96
N ILE A 171 5.44 15.22 15.09
CA ILE A 171 5.16 14.52 16.35
C ILE A 171 6.37 13.67 16.77
N LEU A 172 6.95 12.91 15.84
CA LEU A 172 8.10 12.04 16.10
C LEU A 172 9.31 12.83 16.64
N SER A 173 9.58 14.01 16.09
CA SER A 173 10.66 14.91 16.52
C SER A 173 10.42 15.61 17.87
N ARG A 174 9.19 15.62 18.38
CA ARG A 174 8.79 16.25 19.66
C ARG A 174 8.50 15.23 20.77
N THR A 175 8.67 13.93 20.52
CA THR A 175 8.32 12.87 21.47
C THR A 175 9.51 11.95 21.75
N GLN A 176 9.67 11.52 23.01
CA GLN A 176 10.65 10.47 23.31
C GLN A 176 10.07 9.13 22.85
N HIS A 177 10.57 8.62 21.72
CA HIS A 177 10.05 7.43 21.06
C HIS A 177 10.60 6.13 21.66
N PHE A 178 9.70 5.23 22.06
CA PHE A 178 10.00 3.87 22.51
C PHE A 178 9.29 2.86 21.60
N ARG A 179 10.08 2.03 20.92
CA ARG A 179 9.57 0.97 20.03
C ARG A 179 9.46 -0.36 20.79
N PHE A 180 8.23 -0.83 20.96
CA PHE A 180 7.89 -2.12 21.52
C PHE A 180 8.08 -3.21 20.47
N ASN A 181 8.81 -4.26 20.84
CA ASN A 181 9.08 -5.40 19.96
C ASN A 181 7.98 -6.47 20.06
N LYS A 182 7.92 -7.40 19.09
CA LYS A 182 7.17 -8.66 19.24
C LYS A 182 7.68 -9.39 20.49
N ILE A 183 6.79 -9.88 21.34
CA ILE A 183 7.17 -10.67 22.51
C ILE A 183 7.60 -12.06 22.02
N VAL A 184 8.76 -12.54 22.50
CA VAL A 184 9.32 -13.84 22.12
C VAL A 184 8.42 -14.95 22.61
N GLU A 185 8.11 -15.94 21.75
CA GLU A 185 7.17 -17.02 22.05
C GLU A 185 7.53 -17.80 23.32
N ASN A 186 8.82 -18.03 23.57
CA ASN A 186 9.30 -18.64 24.82
C ASN A 186 8.91 -17.85 26.09
N ASP A 187 8.81 -16.52 26.03
CA ASP A 187 8.41 -15.69 27.17
C ASP A 187 6.88 -15.61 27.31
N VAL A 188 6.16 -15.69 26.19
CA VAL A 188 4.70 -15.86 26.17
C VAL A 188 4.31 -17.19 26.83
N VAL A 189 4.94 -18.31 26.44
CA VAL A 189 4.68 -19.64 27.02
C VAL A 189 5.01 -19.68 28.52
N LYS A 190 6.11 -19.07 28.97
CA LYS A 190 6.43 -18.94 30.41
C LYS A 190 5.34 -18.19 31.17
N HIS A 191 4.87 -17.06 30.63
CA HIS A 191 3.86 -16.23 31.29
C HIS A 191 2.50 -16.93 31.36
N ILE A 192 2.10 -17.63 30.30
CA ILE A 192 0.87 -18.43 30.26
C ILE A 192 0.96 -19.59 31.25
N SER A 193 2.08 -20.32 31.28
CA SER A 193 2.34 -21.37 32.27
C SER A 193 2.19 -20.82 33.70
N TYR A 194 2.74 -19.65 34.00
CA TYR A 194 2.60 -19.00 35.30
C TYR A 194 1.15 -18.64 35.65
N ILE A 195 0.35 -18.18 34.68
CA ILE A 195 -1.08 -17.90 34.87
C ILE A 195 -1.85 -19.19 35.17
N LEU A 196 -1.67 -20.23 34.36
CA LEU A 196 -2.40 -21.50 34.51
C LEU A 196 -2.09 -22.21 35.83
N ASN A 197 -0.82 -22.21 36.24
CA ASN A 197 -0.40 -22.71 37.57
C ASN A 197 -1.05 -21.94 38.73
N LYS A 198 -1.37 -20.65 38.54
CA LYS A 198 -2.01 -19.79 39.56
C LYS A 198 -3.54 -19.90 39.57
N GLU A 199 -4.16 -20.17 38.42
CA GLU A 199 -5.60 -20.49 38.32
C GLU A 199 -5.91 -21.98 38.58
N GLN A 200 -4.86 -22.82 38.78
CA GLN A 200 -4.94 -24.27 39.02
C GLN A 200 -5.58 -25.07 37.86
N ILE A 201 -5.15 -24.75 36.64
CA ILE A 201 -5.62 -25.38 35.39
C ILE A 201 -4.54 -26.33 34.85
N GLU A 202 -4.92 -27.56 34.48
CA GLU A 202 -4.02 -28.52 33.84
C GLU A 202 -3.77 -28.18 32.36
N TYR A 203 -2.56 -28.40 31.84
CA TYR A 203 -2.18 -28.05 30.48
C TYR A 203 -1.05 -28.93 29.91
N GLU A 204 -1.07 -29.11 28.59
CA GLU A 204 0.03 -29.70 27.82
C GLU A 204 0.95 -28.62 27.25
N LEU A 205 2.27 -28.80 27.34
CA LEU A 205 3.24 -27.79 26.89
C LEU A 205 3.15 -27.50 25.38
N GLN A 206 2.87 -28.51 24.56
CA GLN A 206 2.71 -28.36 23.12
C GLN A 206 1.47 -27.53 22.76
N ALA A 207 0.37 -27.71 23.50
CA ALA A 207 -0.84 -26.90 23.35
C ALA A 207 -0.55 -25.41 23.64
N LEU A 208 0.26 -25.10 24.66
CA LEU A 208 0.68 -23.73 24.94
C LEU A 208 1.59 -23.13 23.85
N GLN A 209 2.45 -23.94 23.23
CA GLN A 209 3.28 -23.51 22.10
C GLN A 209 2.42 -23.14 20.88
N ILE A 210 1.38 -23.93 20.60
CA ILE A 210 0.40 -23.64 19.54
C ILE A 210 -0.33 -22.32 19.82
N ILE A 211 -0.88 -22.13 21.02
CA ILE A 211 -1.57 -20.88 21.41
C ILE A 211 -0.63 -19.67 21.29
N ALA A 212 0.63 -19.80 21.73
CA ALA A 212 1.63 -18.74 21.63
C ALA A 212 2.02 -18.39 20.17
N LYS A 213 2.13 -19.39 19.29
CA LYS A 213 2.34 -19.21 17.83
C LYS A 213 1.15 -18.44 17.22
N SER A 214 -0.07 -18.89 17.48
CA SER A 214 -1.30 -18.29 16.92
C SER A 214 -1.55 -16.86 17.41
N GLY A 215 -1.15 -16.52 18.64
CA GLY A 215 -1.19 -15.14 19.13
C GLY A 215 -0.12 -14.20 18.55
N GLN A 216 0.78 -14.69 17.67
CA GLN A 216 1.80 -13.93 16.94
C GLN A 216 2.70 -13.01 17.79
N GLY A 217 2.82 -13.26 19.09
CA GLY A 217 3.55 -12.42 20.06
C GLY A 217 2.81 -11.17 20.56
N SER A 218 1.49 -11.08 20.34
CA SER A 218 0.57 -10.17 21.02
C SER A 218 0.01 -10.82 22.28
N LEU A 219 0.54 -10.47 23.46
CA LEU A 219 0.13 -11.12 24.72
C LEU A 219 -1.36 -10.97 25.03
N ARG A 220 -1.99 -9.83 24.63
CA ARG A 220 -3.44 -9.63 24.78
C ARG A 220 -4.24 -10.66 23.99
N ASP A 221 -3.87 -10.85 22.72
CA ASP A 221 -4.61 -11.71 21.82
C ASP A 221 -4.32 -13.19 22.17
N THR A 222 -3.08 -13.54 22.56
CA THR A 222 -2.76 -14.87 23.13
C THR A 222 -3.55 -15.20 24.39
N LEU A 223 -3.71 -14.26 25.33
CA LEU A 223 -4.52 -14.48 26.53
C LEU A 223 -6.02 -14.60 26.22
N THR A 224 -6.48 -13.98 25.12
CA THR A 224 -7.88 -14.12 24.66
C THR A 224 -8.13 -15.51 24.06
N LEU A 225 -7.17 -16.03 23.27
CA LEU A 225 -7.20 -17.42 22.80
C LEU A 225 -7.10 -18.42 23.97
N LEU A 226 -6.35 -18.09 25.03
CA LEU A 226 -6.25 -18.91 26.24
C LEU A 226 -7.57 -18.94 27.02
N ASP A 227 -8.23 -17.79 27.22
CA ASP A 227 -9.57 -17.71 27.84
C ASP A 227 -10.57 -18.61 27.07
N GLN A 228 -10.54 -18.58 25.74
CA GLN A 228 -11.37 -19.44 24.88
C GLN A 228 -11.01 -20.93 25.01
N ALA A 229 -9.72 -21.29 25.01
CA ALA A 229 -9.26 -22.67 25.14
C ALA A 229 -9.69 -23.29 26.47
N ILE A 230 -9.60 -22.54 27.58
CA ILE A 230 -10.05 -22.98 28.91
C ILE A 230 -11.56 -23.28 28.91
N ILE A 231 -12.37 -22.45 28.25
CA ILE A 231 -13.82 -22.63 28.13
C ILE A 231 -14.15 -23.86 27.27
N PHE A 232 -13.49 -24.02 26.12
CA PHE A 232 -13.71 -25.11 25.18
C PHE A 232 -13.31 -26.47 25.78
N SER A 233 -12.13 -26.53 26.41
CA SER A 233 -11.53 -27.76 26.93
C SER A 233 -11.95 -28.11 28.37
N LYS A 234 -12.93 -27.38 28.95
CA LYS A 234 -13.48 -27.62 30.30
C LYS A 234 -12.40 -27.64 31.39
N SER A 235 -11.45 -26.72 31.32
CA SER A 235 -10.33 -26.53 32.28
C SER A 235 -9.21 -27.60 32.26
N LYS A 236 -9.02 -28.32 31.14
CA LYS A 236 -7.78 -29.11 30.89
C LYS A 236 -7.29 -28.87 29.46
N ILE A 237 -6.17 -28.17 29.28
CA ILE A 237 -5.73 -27.66 27.97
C ILE A 237 -4.90 -28.72 27.23
N ASP A 238 -5.58 -29.54 26.45
CA ASP A 238 -5.00 -30.63 25.66
C ASP A 238 -4.78 -30.22 24.19
N LEU A 239 -3.76 -30.79 23.54
CA LEU A 239 -3.35 -30.44 22.17
C LEU A 239 -4.51 -30.56 21.17
N VAL A 240 -5.25 -31.67 21.21
CA VAL A 240 -6.35 -31.94 20.26
C VAL A 240 -7.41 -30.84 20.38
N SER A 241 -7.87 -30.54 21.58
CA SER A 241 -8.87 -29.49 21.82
C SER A 241 -8.40 -28.10 21.41
N VAL A 242 -7.10 -27.82 21.44
CA VAL A 242 -6.53 -26.55 20.95
C VAL A 242 -6.42 -26.51 19.43
N VAL A 243 -6.07 -27.63 18.78
CA VAL A 243 -6.07 -27.75 17.31
C VAL A 243 -7.49 -27.60 16.75
N ASP A 244 -8.46 -28.31 17.34
CA ASP A 244 -9.88 -28.23 16.98
C ASP A 244 -10.43 -26.80 17.14
N MET A 245 -10.16 -26.14 18.28
CA MET A 245 -10.65 -24.78 18.57
C MET A 245 -10.06 -23.73 17.62
N LEU A 246 -8.82 -23.92 17.16
CA LEU A 246 -8.12 -22.97 16.28
C LEU A 246 -8.29 -23.29 14.79
N GLY A 247 -8.99 -24.37 14.42
CA GLY A 247 -9.13 -24.80 13.03
C GLY A 247 -7.79 -25.07 12.34
N LEU A 248 -6.80 -25.57 13.08
CA LEU A 248 -5.45 -25.80 12.54
C LEU A 248 -5.40 -27.10 11.74
N ILE A 249 -4.84 -27.00 10.54
CA ILE A 249 -4.68 -28.14 9.62
C ILE A 249 -3.46 -28.95 10.06
N ASP A 250 -3.61 -30.27 10.13
CA ASP A 250 -2.52 -31.19 10.45
C ASP A 250 -1.39 -31.08 9.39
N PRO A 251 -0.11 -30.92 9.77
CA PRO A 251 1.02 -30.96 8.85
C PRO A 251 1.05 -32.17 7.90
N LEU A 252 0.48 -33.32 8.31
CA LEU A 252 0.31 -34.50 7.45
C LEU A 252 -0.63 -34.25 6.26
N ILE A 253 -1.65 -33.42 6.42
CA ILE A 253 -2.52 -33.00 5.31
C ILE A 253 -1.74 -32.12 4.35
N MET A 254 -0.84 -31.25 4.85
CA MET A 254 0.02 -30.40 4.01
C MET A 254 1.07 -31.19 3.23
N ASP A 255 1.70 -32.22 3.82
CA ASP A 255 2.61 -33.12 3.07
C ASP A 255 1.86 -33.88 1.96
N ASN A 256 0.65 -34.39 2.26
CA ASN A 256 -0.23 -35.03 1.27
C ASN A 256 -0.66 -34.05 0.15
N ILE A 257 -0.98 -32.79 0.47
CA ILE A 257 -1.30 -31.73 -0.50
C ILE A 257 -0.16 -31.56 -1.51
N PHE A 258 1.07 -31.31 -1.02
CA PHE A 258 2.19 -31.07 -1.92
C PHE A 258 2.65 -32.34 -2.65
N LYS A 259 2.47 -33.52 -2.04
CA LYS A 259 2.68 -34.80 -2.72
C LYS A 259 1.73 -34.99 -3.90
N VAL A 260 0.42 -34.76 -3.73
CA VAL A 260 -0.57 -34.89 -4.82
C VAL A 260 -0.32 -33.88 -5.95
N VAL A 261 0.12 -32.66 -5.61
CA VAL A 261 0.54 -31.63 -6.58
C VAL A 261 1.81 -32.02 -7.36
N LEU A 262 2.76 -32.72 -6.73
CA LEU A 262 3.99 -33.20 -7.40
C LEU A 262 3.77 -34.50 -8.19
N GLU A 263 2.86 -35.37 -7.75
CA GLU A 263 2.51 -36.64 -8.39
C GLU A 263 1.35 -36.51 -9.39
N ASN A 264 0.90 -35.28 -9.70
CA ASN A 264 -0.21 -34.95 -10.61
C ASN A 264 -1.46 -35.85 -10.43
N SER A 265 -1.80 -36.14 -9.17
CA SER A 265 -2.83 -37.11 -8.78
C SER A 265 -4.18 -36.45 -8.50
N ASP A 266 -5.23 -37.26 -8.32
CA ASP A 266 -6.59 -36.77 -8.06
C ASP A 266 -6.67 -36.04 -6.70
N PHE A 267 -7.06 -34.77 -6.76
CA PHE A 267 -7.16 -33.85 -5.62
C PHE A 267 -8.60 -33.73 -5.07
N ASN A 268 -9.61 -34.36 -5.69
CA ASN A 268 -10.99 -34.34 -5.20
C ASN A 268 -11.16 -34.81 -3.73
N PRO A 269 -10.57 -35.95 -3.28
CA PRO A 269 -10.71 -36.37 -1.86
C PRO A 269 -9.99 -35.44 -0.87
N LEU A 270 -9.00 -34.66 -1.35
CA LEU A 270 -8.39 -33.60 -0.56
C LEU A 270 -9.35 -32.41 -0.40
N ILE A 271 -10.12 -32.04 -1.44
CA ILE A 271 -11.13 -30.97 -1.34
C ILE A 271 -12.21 -31.33 -0.31
N GLU A 272 -12.77 -32.54 -0.34
CA GLU A 272 -13.77 -32.97 0.66
C GLU A 272 -13.26 -32.86 2.10
N THR A 273 -11.97 -33.12 2.32
CA THR A 273 -11.31 -32.95 3.62
C THR A 273 -11.14 -31.46 3.95
N LEU A 274 -10.73 -30.65 2.97
CA LEU A 274 -10.41 -29.23 3.12
C LEU A 274 -11.64 -28.31 3.24
N GLN A 275 -12.83 -28.73 2.79
CA GLN A 275 -14.10 -27.99 2.96
C GLN A 275 -14.46 -27.70 4.43
N ASN A 276 -13.82 -28.38 5.39
CA ASN A 276 -14.00 -28.15 6.83
C ASN A 276 -13.12 -27.01 7.38
N TYR A 277 -12.28 -26.38 6.55
CA TYR A 277 -11.32 -25.34 6.94
C TYR A 277 -11.47 -24.09 6.05
N GLU A 278 -11.21 -22.90 6.61
CA GLU A 278 -11.22 -21.64 5.85
C GLU A 278 -10.13 -21.61 4.76
N ALA A 279 -10.45 -21.20 3.53
CA ALA A 279 -9.49 -21.13 2.44
C ALA A 279 -8.30 -20.22 2.76
N ASN A 280 -8.53 -19.11 3.49
CA ASN A 280 -7.46 -18.24 3.97
C ASN A 280 -6.46 -18.99 4.86
N GLN A 281 -6.93 -19.87 5.74
CA GLN A 281 -6.06 -20.64 6.63
C GLN A 281 -5.30 -21.73 5.88
N ILE A 282 -5.94 -22.39 4.90
CA ILE A 282 -5.29 -23.34 3.98
C ILE A 282 -4.14 -22.64 3.22
N LEU A 283 -4.42 -21.53 2.53
CA LEU A 283 -3.41 -20.78 1.77
C LEU A 283 -2.29 -20.22 2.67
N ASN A 284 -2.58 -19.90 3.93
CA ASN A 284 -1.58 -19.47 4.91
C ASN A 284 -0.66 -20.62 5.35
N GLU A 285 -1.18 -21.78 5.71
CA GLU A 285 -0.31 -22.91 6.09
C GLU A 285 0.41 -23.54 4.88
N MET A 286 -0.15 -23.51 3.67
CA MET A 286 0.60 -23.80 2.43
C MET A 286 1.79 -22.85 2.23
N SER A 287 1.60 -21.55 2.53
CA SER A 287 2.70 -20.56 2.49
C SER A 287 3.77 -20.84 3.55
N ASN A 288 3.36 -21.25 4.76
CA ASN A 288 4.28 -21.61 5.84
C ASN A 288 5.06 -22.90 5.53
N TYR A 289 4.38 -23.91 4.97
CA TYR A 289 4.99 -25.18 4.57
C TYR A 289 6.10 -24.95 3.53
N LEU A 290 5.81 -24.24 2.44
CA LEU A 290 6.81 -23.93 1.42
C LEU A 290 7.96 -23.08 1.97
N LYS A 291 7.68 -22.14 2.88
CA LYS A 291 8.72 -21.35 3.55
C LYS A 291 9.63 -22.23 4.42
N ASN A 292 9.09 -23.21 5.13
CA ASN A 292 9.88 -24.14 5.94
C ASN A 292 10.72 -25.07 5.05
N ALA A 293 10.11 -25.66 4.02
CA ALA A 293 10.81 -26.50 3.04
C ALA A 293 11.95 -25.74 2.33
N MET A 294 11.76 -24.45 2.02
CA MET A 294 12.79 -23.57 1.44
C MET A 294 13.96 -23.31 2.42
N LEU A 295 13.68 -23.16 3.71
CA LEU A 295 14.70 -22.98 4.76
C LEU A 295 15.48 -24.27 5.04
N GLU A 296 14.80 -25.41 5.02
CA GLU A 296 15.38 -26.75 5.17
C GLU A 296 16.07 -27.25 3.89
N LYS A 297 15.84 -26.57 2.76
CA LYS A 297 16.33 -26.89 1.41
C LYS A 297 15.87 -28.26 0.92
N ASP A 298 14.58 -28.54 1.02
CA ASP A 298 14.03 -29.80 0.53
C ASP A 298 14.23 -29.95 -0.99
N SER A 299 14.90 -31.04 -1.34
CA SER A 299 15.13 -31.55 -2.71
C SER A 299 13.88 -31.73 -3.56
N ARG A 300 12.68 -31.85 -2.97
CA ARG A 300 11.41 -31.97 -3.70
C ARG A 300 11.06 -30.74 -4.55
N PHE A 301 11.64 -29.57 -4.26
CA PHE A 301 11.26 -28.31 -4.90
C PHE A 301 12.47 -27.56 -5.46
N ASN A 302 12.44 -27.24 -6.75
CA ASN A 302 13.41 -26.34 -7.40
C ASN A 302 13.07 -24.87 -7.07
N THR A 303 14.06 -23.97 -7.08
CA THR A 303 13.89 -22.51 -6.91
C THR A 303 12.78 -21.93 -7.80
N ILE A 304 12.68 -22.40 -9.04
CA ILE A 304 11.65 -22.00 -10.01
C ILE A 304 10.24 -22.42 -9.56
N LEU A 305 10.11 -23.58 -8.90
CA LEU A 305 8.83 -24.03 -8.34
C LEU A 305 8.45 -23.21 -7.11
N TYR A 306 9.40 -22.90 -6.22
CA TYR A 306 9.14 -21.99 -5.09
C TYR A 306 8.64 -20.61 -5.56
N GLU A 307 9.28 -20.00 -6.57
CA GLU A 307 8.85 -18.72 -7.14
C GLU A 307 7.41 -18.80 -7.68
N ARG A 308 7.14 -19.78 -8.55
CA ARG A 308 5.81 -20.01 -9.14
C ARG A 308 4.75 -20.23 -8.06
N PHE A 309 5.02 -21.09 -7.09
CA PHE A 309 4.07 -21.43 -6.02
C PHE A 309 3.79 -20.24 -5.10
N PHE A 310 4.81 -19.45 -4.71
CA PHE A 310 4.58 -18.23 -3.93
C PHE A 310 3.79 -17.17 -4.72
N ARG A 311 4.00 -17.05 -6.04
CA ARG A 311 3.18 -16.17 -6.89
C ARG A 311 1.73 -16.62 -6.94
N ILE A 312 1.48 -17.91 -7.19
CA ILE A 312 0.13 -18.50 -7.23
C ILE A 312 -0.59 -18.33 -5.88
N LEU A 313 0.07 -18.60 -4.75
CA LEU A 313 -0.51 -18.39 -3.42
C LEU A 313 -0.78 -16.90 -3.12
N GLY A 314 -0.02 -15.98 -3.71
CA GLY A 314 -0.31 -14.54 -3.67
C GLY A 314 -1.56 -14.16 -4.47
N GLU A 315 -1.66 -14.64 -5.72
CA GLU A 315 -2.84 -14.47 -6.58
C GLU A 315 -4.11 -15.03 -5.91
N SER A 316 -4.06 -16.24 -5.35
CA SER A 316 -5.21 -16.87 -4.69
C SER A 316 -5.65 -16.13 -3.43
N LYS A 317 -4.72 -15.59 -2.63
CA LYS A 317 -5.10 -14.75 -1.48
C LYS A 317 -5.77 -13.45 -1.91
N TYR A 318 -5.34 -12.86 -3.03
CA TYR A 318 -6.02 -11.69 -3.60
C TYR A 318 -7.46 -12.04 -4.05
N LEU A 319 -7.68 -13.20 -4.68
CA LEU A 319 -9.02 -13.66 -5.07
C LEU A 319 -9.98 -13.84 -3.88
N LEU A 320 -9.49 -14.28 -2.71
CA LEU A 320 -10.31 -14.31 -1.48
C LEU A 320 -10.68 -12.90 -0.99
N THR A 321 -9.80 -11.89 -1.15
CA THR A 321 -10.15 -10.50 -0.78
C THR A 321 -11.24 -9.87 -1.68
N LEU A 322 -11.54 -10.49 -2.81
CA LEU A 322 -12.65 -10.12 -3.70
C LEU A 322 -13.99 -10.81 -3.32
N ASN A 323 -14.04 -11.58 -2.22
CA ASN A 323 -15.19 -12.39 -1.79
C ASN A 323 -15.59 -13.48 -2.80
N SER A 324 -14.60 -14.11 -3.44
CA SER A 324 -14.79 -15.34 -4.23
C SER A 324 -15.15 -16.53 -3.34
N ASP A 325 -15.83 -17.55 -3.87
CA ASP A 325 -16.11 -18.81 -3.16
C ASP A 325 -14.79 -19.51 -2.77
N ASP A 326 -14.60 -19.75 -1.46
CA ASP A 326 -13.49 -20.48 -0.86
C ASP A 326 -13.17 -21.79 -1.62
N THR A 327 -14.19 -22.57 -1.97
CA THR A 327 -14.05 -23.86 -2.66
C THR A 327 -13.49 -23.67 -4.07
N PHE A 328 -14.00 -22.67 -4.80
CA PHE A 328 -13.55 -22.32 -6.14
C PHE A 328 -12.10 -21.83 -6.13
N VAL A 329 -11.72 -20.97 -5.17
CA VAL A 329 -10.34 -20.49 -5.06
C VAL A 329 -9.38 -21.62 -4.68
N ILE A 330 -9.78 -22.54 -3.80
CA ILE A 330 -8.99 -23.75 -3.49
C ILE A 330 -8.77 -24.59 -4.75
N ILE A 331 -9.83 -24.91 -5.51
CA ILE A 331 -9.74 -25.67 -6.79
C ILE A 331 -8.80 -24.97 -7.78
N LEU A 332 -8.99 -23.67 -8.00
CA LEU A 332 -8.17 -22.88 -8.93
C LEU A 332 -6.70 -22.83 -8.49
N THR A 333 -6.44 -22.79 -7.18
CA THR A 333 -5.08 -22.87 -6.62
C THR A 333 -4.44 -24.22 -6.93
N PHE A 334 -5.14 -25.34 -6.66
CA PHE A 334 -4.62 -26.68 -6.98
C PHE A 334 -4.33 -26.84 -8.48
N MET A 335 -5.24 -26.41 -9.35
CA MET A 335 -5.03 -26.45 -10.80
C MET A 335 -3.79 -25.66 -11.23
N LYS A 336 -3.63 -24.41 -10.75
CA LYS A 336 -2.44 -23.59 -11.05
C LYS A 336 -1.14 -24.19 -10.52
N LEU A 337 -1.16 -24.83 -9.34
CA LEU A 337 0.01 -25.48 -8.77
C LEU A 337 0.43 -26.73 -9.57
N ILE A 338 -0.54 -27.53 -10.02
CA ILE A 338 -0.33 -28.68 -10.93
C ILE A 338 0.11 -28.23 -12.33
N GLU A 339 -0.38 -27.09 -12.83
CA GLU A 339 0.16 -26.49 -14.06
C GLU A 339 1.62 -26.06 -13.86
N ALA A 340 1.95 -25.48 -12.70
CA ALA A 340 3.30 -25.00 -12.40
C ALA A 340 4.36 -26.11 -12.23
N THR A 341 3.99 -27.33 -11.82
CA THR A 341 4.89 -28.50 -11.79
C THR A 341 5.19 -29.06 -13.17
N ASN A 342 4.30 -28.85 -14.15
CA ASN A 342 4.51 -29.20 -15.55
C ASN A 342 5.52 -28.24 -16.21
N LEU A 343 6.80 -28.43 -15.86
CA LEU A 343 7.97 -27.77 -16.46
C LEU A 343 8.19 -28.25 -17.91
N LYS A 344 7.30 -27.85 -18.82
CA LYS A 344 7.55 -27.97 -20.26
C LYS A 344 8.85 -27.26 -20.59
N THR A 345 9.89 -28.02 -20.89
CA THR A 345 11.13 -27.46 -21.41
C THR A 345 10.92 -26.99 -22.85
N ILE A 346 11.74 -26.05 -23.31
CA ILE A 346 11.69 -25.58 -24.70
C ILE A 346 11.88 -26.77 -25.66
N ASP A 347 12.72 -27.74 -25.29
CA ASP A 347 12.96 -28.97 -26.03
C ASP A 347 11.71 -29.86 -26.16
N GLU A 348 10.84 -29.94 -25.16
CA GLU A 348 9.57 -30.68 -25.29
C GLU A 348 8.59 -30.00 -26.25
N ILE A 349 8.54 -28.67 -26.25
CA ILE A 349 7.72 -27.88 -27.18
C ILE A 349 8.25 -28.05 -28.61
N LEU A 350 9.57 -27.96 -28.80
CA LEU A 350 10.23 -28.21 -30.10
C LEU A 350 9.98 -29.65 -30.59
N ASN A 351 10.05 -30.65 -29.70
CA ASN A 351 9.76 -32.04 -30.06
C ASN A 351 8.28 -32.29 -30.35
N GLN A 352 7.34 -31.51 -29.78
CA GLN A 352 5.93 -31.56 -30.16
C GLN A 352 5.70 -30.95 -31.55
N VAL A 353 6.31 -29.79 -31.86
CA VAL A 353 6.26 -29.16 -33.19
C VAL A 353 6.87 -30.07 -34.27
N ASN A 354 8.03 -30.66 -34.01
CA ASN A 354 8.72 -31.56 -34.96
C ASN A 354 7.98 -32.89 -35.21
N ASN A 355 7.00 -33.26 -34.37
CA ASN A 355 6.16 -34.46 -34.58
C ASN A 355 4.87 -34.17 -35.37
N ILE A 356 4.61 -32.93 -35.77
CA ILE A 356 3.49 -32.59 -36.65
C ILE A 356 3.82 -33.08 -38.07
N LYS A 357 3.47 -34.34 -38.36
CA LYS A 357 3.54 -34.90 -39.71
C LYS A 357 2.56 -34.18 -40.62
N VAL A 358 3.08 -33.28 -41.46
CA VAL A 358 2.35 -32.71 -42.59
C VAL A 358 1.85 -33.84 -43.47
N SER A 359 0.52 -33.97 -43.61
CA SER A 359 -0.08 -34.89 -44.57
C SER A 359 -0.02 -34.25 -45.96
N GLU A 360 0.98 -34.62 -46.76
CA GLU A 360 1.06 -34.24 -48.16
C GLU A 360 -0.17 -34.80 -48.91
N GLN A 361 -1.13 -33.93 -49.23
CA GLN A 361 -2.19 -34.25 -50.16
C GLN A 361 -1.68 -33.99 -51.57
N GLU A 362 -1.47 -35.05 -52.34
CA GLU A 362 -1.06 -34.95 -53.75
C GLU A 362 -2.13 -34.25 -54.59
N ILE A 363 -1.94 -32.95 -54.86
CA ILE A 363 -2.79 -32.21 -55.79
C ILE A 363 -2.42 -32.62 -57.22
N ILE A 364 -3.23 -33.47 -57.83
CA ILE A 364 -3.05 -33.94 -59.21
C ILE A 364 -3.36 -32.79 -60.18
N ILE A 365 -2.33 -32.10 -60.65
CA ILE A 365 -2.42 -31.07 -61.70
C ILE A 365 -2.30 -31.73 -63.08
N GLN A 366 -3.35 -31.62 -63.89
CA GLN A 366 -3.30 -32.03 -65.30
C GLN A 366 -2.63 -30.94 -66.16
N LYS A 367 -1.71 -31.34 -67.05
CA LYS A 367 -1.12 -30.48 -68.07
C LYS A 367 -2.02 -30.38 -69.30
N GLU A 368 -2.22 -29.17 -69.81
CA GLU A 368 -2.27 -28.90 -71.25
C GLU A 368 -1.26 -27.80 -71.60
N GLU A 369 -0.81 -27.77 -72.86
CA GLU A 369 0.45 -27.09 -73.27
C GLU A 369 0.23 -25.85 -74.18
N PRO A 370 1.26 -24.99 -74.37
CA PRO A 370 1.05 -23.56 -74.61
C PRO A 370 1.04 -23.12 -76.09
N LYS A 371 0.89 -21.82 -76.32
CA LYS A 371 1.32 -21.13 -77.55
C LYS A 371 2.24 -19.95 -77.22
N ILE A 372 3.26 -19.75 -78.05
CA ILE A 372 4.42 -18.87 -77.81
C ILE A 372 4.62 -17.94 -79.01
N ALA A 373 4.85 -16.64 -78.76
CA ALA A 373 5.62 -15.63 -79.54
C ALA A 373 5.21 -14.22 -79.06
N SER A 374 6.08 -13.21 -78.91
CA SER A 374 7.55 -13.10 -79.07
C SER A 374 8.05 -11.89 -78.22
N VAL A 375 9.14 -12.00 -77.44
CA VAL A 375 10.51 -11.45 -77.71
C VAL A 375 10.49 -9.95 -78.11
N SER A 376 11.17 -9.02 -77.42
CA SER A 376 12.60 -8.94 -76.99
C SER A 376 12.74 -8.39 -75.54
N ILE A 377 13.90 -8.23 -74.86
CA ILE A 377 15.22 -7.60 -75.16
C ILE A 377 16.41 -8.40 -74.51
N GLU A 378 17.65 -7.98 -74.74
CA GLU A 378 18.91 -8.75 -74.63
C GLU A 378 19.71 -8.60 -73.29
N THR A 379 20.52 -9.63 -72.99
CA THR A 379 21.63 -9.75 -71.99
C THR A 379 22.99 -9.32 -72.61
N PRO A 380 24.23 -9.36 -72.01
CA PRO A 380 24.86 -10.15 -70.89
C PRO A 380 25.54 -9.25 -69.81
N ILE A 381 26.56 -9.53 -68.96
CA ILE A 381 27.74 -10.45 -68.84
C ILE A 381 27.95 -10.74 -67.32
N ILE A 382 27.87 -11.98 -66.80
CA ILE A 382 28.89 -13.06 -66.66
C ILE A 382 29.98 -12.81 -65.56
N GLU A 383 29.79 -13.49 -64.40
CA GLU A 383 30.75 -14.36 -63.62
C GLU A 383 31.98 -13.76 -62.88
N ASN A 384 32.61 -14.37 -61.83
CA ASN A 384 32.47 -15.67 -61.13
C ASN A 384 33.10 -15.69 -59.69
N LYS A 385 32.46 -16.38 -58.71
CA LYS A 385 33.01 -17.30 -57.65
C LYS A 385 34.12 -16.81 -56.65
N GLU A 386 34.48 -17.47 -55.54
CA GLU A 386 34.27 -18.87 -55.05
C GLU A 386 34.22 -19.01 -53.48
N GLU A 387 34.25 -20.25 -52.96
CA GLU A 387 33.89 -20.78 -51.62
C GLU A 387 34.76 -20.41 -50.37
N ILE A 388 34.21 -20.60 -49.14
CA ILE A 388 34.97 -20.97 -47.90
C ILE A 388 34.18 -21.97 -47.03
N LYS A 389 34.90 -22.94 -46.40
CA LYS A 389 34.47 -23.88 -45.32
C LYS A 389 35.72 -24.56 -44.71
N ILE A 390 35.83 -25.06 -43.47
CA ILE A 390 34.97 -25.17 -42.26
C ILE A 390 35.90 -25.08 -40.99
N VAL A 391 35.40 -25.50 -39.80
CA VAL A 391 36.11 -25.99 -38.57
C VAL A 391 36.15 -25.03 -37.36
N GLU A 392 36.00 -25.64 -36.16
CA GLU A 392 35.87 -25.06 -34.81
C GLU A 392 37.22 -25.00 -34.04
N LYS A 393 37.38 -24.12 -33.03
CA LYS A 393 37.55 -24.46 -31.58
C LYS A 393 38.15 -23.37 -30.64
N GLU A 394 37.83 -23.54 -29.35
CA GLU A 394 38.63 -23.26 -28.12
C GLU A 394 38.92 -21.81 -27.64
N HIS A 395 38.11 -21.36 -26.66
CA HIS A 395 38.42 -20.86 -25.30
C HIS A 395 39.74 -20.11 -24.92
N ILE A 396 39.56 -19.19 -23.94
CA ILE A 396 40.46 -18.76 -22.82
C ILE A 396 41.19 -17.38 -22.90
N GLU A 397 40.60 -16.43 -22.16
CA GLU A 397 41.15 -15.49 -21.15
C GLU A 397 42.24 -14.41 -21.41
N GLU A 398 42.09 -13.30 -20.66
CA GLU A 398 43.09 -12.30 -20.22
C GLU A 398 43.82 -11.41 -21.25
N LYS A 399 44.26 -10.18 -20.94
CA LYS A 399 43.84 -9.10 -20.00
C LYS A 399 44.69 -7.85 -20.29
N ILE A 400 44.11 -6.64 -20.22
CA ILE A 400 44.82 -5.35 -19.97
C ILE A 400 45.78 -4.94 -21.14
N GLU A 401 45.76 -3.72 -21.69
CA GLU A 401 46.16 -2.48 -21.03
C GLU A 401 45.60 -1.21 -21.70
N ASN A 402 45.66 -0.07 -21.00
CA ASN A 402 45.12 1.21 -21.43
C ASN A 402 46.12 2.02 -22.27
N ILE A 403 45.61 2.93 -23.11
CA ILE A 403 46.25 4.24 -23.39
C ILE A 403 45.16 5.29 -23.63
N ASN A 404 45.47 6.55 -23.35
CA ASN A 404 44.52 7.67 -23.21
C ASN A 404 44.44 8.58 -24.45
N LYS A 405 43.30 9.30 -24.59
CA LYS A 405 43.19 10.66 -25.17
C LYS A 405 43.44 10.75 -26.71
N GLU A 406 42.95 11.74 -27.48
CA GLU A 406 42.09 12.91 -27.20
C GLU A 406 41.44 13.48 -28.50
N GLN A 407 40.61 14.53 -28.32
CA GLN A 407 40.27 15.62 -29.27
C GLN A 407 39.08 15.51 -30.23
N ASN A 408 38.37 16.64 -30.32
CA ASN A 408 37.23 16.94 -31.19
C ASN A 408 37.67 17.39 -32.58
N ILE A 409 36.79 17.27 -33.57
CA ILE A 409 36.56 18.32 -34.58
C ILE A 409 35.06 18.56 -34.70
N GLN A 410 34.64 19.83 -34.78
CA GLN A 410 33.30 20.25 -35.17
C GLN A 410 33.34 20.83 -36.59
N THR A 411 32.28 20.67 -37.37
CA THR A 411 31.92 21.61 -38.44
C THR A 411 30.41 21.59 -38.67
N GLU A 412 29.82 22.78 -38.74
CA GLU A 412 28.46 23.03 -39.21
C GLU A 412 28.48 23.28 -40.72
N THR A 413 27.38 22.98 -41.44
CA THR A 413 26.78 23.86 -42.48
C THR A 413 25.41 23.34 -42.89
N THR A 414 24.57 24.21 -43.47
CA THR A 414 23.19 23.94 -43.89
C THR A 414 23.10 23.59 -45.38
N ASP A 415 22.01 22.93 -45.80
CA ASP A 415 20.95 23.51 -46.67
C ASP A 415 19.87 22.45 -47.04
N PHE A 416 18.77 22.90 -47.66
CA PHE A 416 17.58 22.11 -48.03
C PHE A 416 17.70 21.49 -49.44
N ASP A 417 17.02 20.37 -49.70
CA ASP A 417 15.83 20.31 -50.59
C ASP A 417 15.25 18.88 -50.69
N ASP A 418 14.00 18.78 -51.18
CA ASP A 418 13.11 17.60 -51.07
C ASP A 418 13.53 16.33 -51.84
N VAL A 419 13.27 15.18 -51.23
CA VAL A 419 12.99 13.90 -51.94
C VAL A 419 11.77 13.23 -51.30
N VAL A 420 10.86 12.74 -52.14
CA VAL A 420 9.57 12.12 -51.73
C VAL A 420 9.77 10.71 -51.18
N TYR A 421 9.01 10.35 -50.13
CA TYR A 421 8.96 9.00 -49.58
C TYR A 421 8.17 8.04 -50.49
N GLU A 422 8.76 6.88 -50.80
CA GLU A 422 8.01 5.64 -50.97
C GLU A 422 8.18 4.79 -49.71
N THR A 423 7.15 4.02 -49.35
CA THR A 423 6.98 3.42 -48.02
C THR A 423 7.82 2.17 -47.79
N VAL A 424 8.56 2.14 -46.68
CA VAL A 424 8.94 0.91 -45.98
C VAL A 424 7.96 0.75 -44.80
N GLU A 425 7.49 -0.48 -44.57
CA GLU A 425 6.67 -0.82 -43.40
C GLU A 425 7.60 -1.05 -42.19
N ASP A 426 7.92 0.03 -41.49
CA ASP A 426 8.87 0.02 -40.35
C ASP A 426 8.22 -0.45 -39.02
N GLU A 427 9.09 -0.81 -38.08
CA GLU A 427 8.77 -1.52 -36.82
C GLU A 427 7.78 -0.75 -35.92
N THR A 428 6.67 -1.39 -35.54
CA THR A 428 5.68 -0.84 -34.59
C THR A 428 6.30 -0.58 -33.21
N ASP A 429 6.22 0.66 -32.73
CA ASP A 429 6.83 1.06 -31.46
C ASP A 429 6.12 0.40 -30.25
N ILE A 430 6.85 -0.46 -29.53
CA ILE A 430 6.40 -1.20 -28.33
C ILE A 430 5.95 -0.26 -27.18
N TYR A 431 6.20 1.05 -27.29
CA TYR A 431 5.71 2.06 -26.36
C TYR A 431 4.40 2.76 -26.81
N GLU A 432 4.01 2.64 -28.08
CA GLU A 432 2.73 3.12 -28.60
C GLU A 432 1.56 2.21 -28.14
N ASP A 433 1.72 0.89 -28.19
CA ASP A 433 0.78 -0.08 -27.56
C ASP A 433 0.53 0.23 -26.07
N LYS A 434 1.57 0.65 -25.36
CA LYS A 434 1.48 1.07 -23.95
C LYS A 434 0.76 2.40 -23.79
N TYR A 435 0.86 3.30 -24.76
CA TYR A 435 0.09 4.54 -24.77
C TYR A 435 -1.40 4.28 -25.00
N HIS A 436 -1.75 3.34 -25.89
CA HIS A 436 -3.14 2.85 -26.01
C HIS A 436 -3.63 2.20 -24.71
N THR A 437 -2.82 1.33 -24.08
CA THR A 437 -3.12 0.73 -22.76
C THR A 437 -3.33 1.78 -21.65
N LEU A 438 -2.68 2.94 -21.73
CA LEU A 438 -2.88 4.07 -20.83
C LEU A 438 -4.23 4.77 -21.08
N ILE A 439 -4.60 4.96 -22.35
CA ILE A 439 -5.88 5.57 -22.74
C ILE A 439 -7.05 4.69 -22.28
N GLU A 440 -7.01 3.37 -22.48
CA GLU A 440 -8.03 2.44 -22.00
C GLU A 440 -8.26 2.56 -20.48
N LYS A 441 -7.18 2.58 -19.69
CA LYS A 441 -7.25 2.77 -18.22
C LYS A 441 -7.85 4.12 -17.80
N LEU A 442 -7.77 5.15 -18.64
CA LEU A 442 -8.41 6.44 -18.39
C LEU A 442 -9.91 6.39 -18.70
N TYR A 443 -10.33 5.74 -19.80
CA TYR A 443 -11.73 5.49 -20.12
C TYR A 443 -12.43 4.63 -19.05
N ASP A 444 -11.81 3.53 -18.61
CA ASP A 444 -12.26 2.68 -17.50
C ASP A 444 -12.56 3.48 -16.22
N ARG A 445 -11.81 4.58 -16.00
CA ARG A 445 -11.95 5.42 -14.81
C ARG A 445 -12.97 6.55 -14.98
N SER A 446 -13.06 7.13 -16.18
CA SER A 446 -14.05 8.15 -16.54
C SER A 446 -13.99 8.41 -18.06
N HIS A 447 -15.11 8.16 -18.75
CA HIS A 447 -15.24 8.39 -20.19
C HIS A 447 -14.96 9.85 -20.60
N GLU A 448 -15.35 10.82 -19.76
CA GLU A 448 -15.06 12.25 -19.98
C GLU A 448 -13.55 12.55 -19.89
N LEU A 449 -12.82 11.81 -19.05
CA LEU A 449 -11.37 11.97 -18.90
C LEU A 449 -10.59 11.24 -20.02
N GLY A 450 -11.09 10.09 -20.49
CA GLY A 450 -10.55 9.38 -21.66
C GLY A 450 -10.60 10.24 -22.92
N ASP A 451 -11.81 10.65 -23.33
CA ASP A 451 -12.03 11.49 -24.53
C ASP A 451 -11.27 12.82 -24.47
N CYS A 452 -11.30 13.50 -23.31
CA CYS A 452 -10.58 14.76 -23.13
C CYS A 452 -9.05 14.59 -23.13
N PHE A 453 -8.51 13.43 -22.71
CA PHE A 453 -7.08 13.13 -22.76
C PHE A 453 -6.64 12.77 -24.19
N GLU A 454 -7.31 11.81 -24.82
CA GLU A 454 -7.01 11.31 -26.17
C GLU A 454 -7.05 12.43 -27.23
N ARG A 455 -8.06 13.31 -27.16
CA ARG A 455 -8.20 14.43 -28.12
C ARG A 455 -7.17 15.55 -27.95
N ASN A 456 -6.43 15.58 -26.85
CA ASN A 456 -5.54 16.69 -26.50
C ASN A 456 -4.06 16.30 -26.34
N PHE A 457 -3.76 15.01 -26.22
CA PHE A 457 -2.42 14.49 -25.99
C PHE A 457 -2.05 13.40 -26.99
N ILE A 458 -1.06 13.69 -27.83
CA ILE A 458 -0.52 12.74 -28.81
C ILE A 458 0.84 12.24 -28.31
N TYR A 459 1.07 10.93 -28.41
CA TYR A 459 2.36 10.30 -28.14
C TYR A 459 3.44 10.83 -29.11
N ASN A 460 4.66 11.00 -28.63
CA ASN A 460 5.79 11.48 -29.44
C ASN A 460 6.98 10.51 -29.36
N ALA A 461 7.38 10.14 -28.15
CA ALA A 461 8.43 9.15 -27.88
C ALA A 461 8.46 8.77 -26.39
N TYR A 462 9.02 7.60 -26.08
CA TYR A 462 9.45 7.23 -24.74
C TYR A 462 10.97 6.97 -24.70
N SER A 463 11.73 7.74 -23.91
CA SER A 463 13.16 7.47 -23.70
C SER A 463 13.69 8.02 -22.37
N ASN A 464 14.72 7.39 -21.80
CA ASN A 464 15.38 7.83 -20.56
C ASN A 464 14.40 8.14 -19.40
N ASP A 465 13.50 7.20 -19.11
CA ASP A 465 12.40 7.33 -18.14
C ASP A 465 11.54 8.60 -18.32
N THR A 466 11.44 9.10 -19.55
CA THR A 466 10.71 10.32 -19.90
C THR A 466 9.75 10.04 -21.05
N LEU A 467 8.46 10.24 -20.79
CA LEU A 467 7.38 10.17 -21.76
C LEU A 467 7.18 11.57 -22.37
N TYR A 468 7.42 11.69 -23.67
CA TYR A 468 7.25 12.92 -24.42
C TYR A 468 5.86 12.94 -25.04
N ILE A 469 5.07 13.95 -24.71
CA ILE A 469 3.68 14.12 -25.15
C ILE A 469 3.53 15.50 -25.81
N ILE A 470 2.89 15.56 -26.98
CA ILE A 470 2.47 16.84 -27.58
C ILE A 470 1.09 17.23 -27.02
N SER A 471 0.97 18.47 -26.55
CA SER A 471 -0.20 18.99 -25.84
C SER A 471 -0.92 20.08 -26.63
N TYR A 472 -2.11 19.77 -27.16
CA TYR A 472 -2.96 20.73 -27.87
C TYR A 472 -4.05 21.38 -26.99
N ALA A 473 -4.15 20.97 -25.71
CA ALA A 473 -5.18 21.38 -24.75
C ALA A 473 -5.37 22.91 -24.61
N LYS A 474 -6.58 23.38 -24.91
CA LYS A 474 -7.01 24.78 -24.78
C LYS A 474 -7.87 24.99 -23.53
N ASP A 475 -7.68 26.15 -22.91
CA ASP A 475 -8.42 26.73 -21.77
C ASP A 475 -9.25 25.78 -20.90
N GLN A 476 -10.52 25.54 -21.21
CA GLN A 476 -11.43 24.75 -20.35
C GLN A 476 -11.00 23.28 -20.23
N GLU A 477 -10.65 22.63 -21.34
CA GLU A 477 -10.16 21.25 -21.36
C GLU A 477 -8.80 21.14 -20.67
N ARG A 478 -7.92 22.12 -20.88
CA ARG A 478 -6.62 22.22 -20.20
C ARG A 478 -6.77 22.30 -18.68
N ASP A 479 -7.69 23.12 -18.18
CA ASP A 479 -7.88 23.32 -16.74
C ASP A 479 -8.59 22.10 -16.10
N PHE A 480 -9.44 21.38 -16.85
CA PHE A 480 -9.97 20.07 -16.48
C PHE A 480 -8.86 19.01 -16.38
N LEU A 481 -7.99 18.90 -17.38
CA LEU A 481 -6.86 17.97 -17.37
C LEU A 481 -5.86 18.29 -16.24
N TYR A 482 -5.62 19.57 -15.91
CA TYR A 482 -4.84 19.95 -14.73
C TYR A 482 -5.47 19.50 -13.41
N LYS A 483 -6.80 19.67 -13.26
CA LYS A 483 -7.55 19.21 -12.07
C LYS A 483 -7.44 17.70 -11.87
N HIS A 484 -7.38 16.92 -12.96
CA HIS A 484 -7.28 15.47 -12.93
C HIS A 484 -5.84 14.92 -13.12
N PHE A 485 -4.82 15.80 -13.20
CA PHE A 485 -3.43 15.45 -13.48
C PHE A 485 -2.82 14.46 -12.47
N GLY A 486 -3.25 14.49 -11.20
CA GLY A 486 -2.80 13.52 -10.19
C GLY A 486 -3.21 12.08 -10.51
N LEU A 487 -4.39 11.87 -11.12
CA LEU A 487 -4.86 10.56 -11.55
C LEU A 487 -4.10 10.12 -12.81
N ILE A 488 -4.00 11.00 -13.80
CA ILE A 488 -3.23 10.79 -15.04
C ILE A 488 -1.79 10.37 -14.73
N LYS A 489 -1.11 11.08 -13.83
CA LYS A 489 0.26 10.74 -13.41
C LYS A 489 0.35 9.37 -12.71
N THR A 490 -0.69 8.97 -11.98
CA THR A 490 -0.73 7.64 -11.35
C THR A 490 -0.79 6.55 -12.41
N PHE A 491 -1.73 6.66 -13.36
CA PHE A 491 -1.86 5.68 -14.45
C PHE A 491 -0.63 5.63 -15.38
N ILE A 492 0.03 6.76 -15.64
CA ILE A 492 1.33 6.78 -16.35
C ILE A 492 2.39 6.01 -15.54
N GLY A 493 2.42 6.17 -14.21
CA GLY A 493 3.28 5.39 -13.31
C GLY A 493 2.98 3.89 -13.32
N ASP A 494 1.72 3.50 -13.49
CA ASP A 494 1.26 2.10 -13.56
C ASP A 494 1.47 1.43 -14.95
N VAL A 495 1.85 2.19 -15.98
CA VAL A 495 2.03 1.71 -17.36
C VAL A 495 3.48 1.85 -17.85
N PHE A 496 4.12 2.98 -17.58
CA PHE A 496 5.50 3.28 -17.99
C PHE A 496 6.52 3.17 -16.84
N GLY A 497 6.05 3.26 -15.59
CA GLY A 497 6.87 3.04 -14.38
C GLY A 497 6.82 4.20 -13.38
N LEU A 498 6.92 3.88 -12.09
CA LEU A 498 6.71 4.84 -10.98
C LEU A 498 7.65 6.07 -10.98
N ASN A 499 8.78 6.01 -11.70
CA ASN A 499 9.75 7.10 -11.81
C ASN A 499 9.59 7.93 -13.10
N THR A 500 8.69 7.56 -14.01
CA THR A 500 8.52 8.21 -15.31
C THR A 500 8.21 9.70 -15.17
N LYS A 501 9.03 10.51 -15.85
CA LYS A 501 8.81 11.94 -16.06
C LYS A 501 7.91 12.13 -17.28
N ILE A 502 7.16 13.22 -17.28
CA ILE A 502 6.33 13.61 -18.43
C ILE A 502 6.86 14.96 -18.89
N ASP A 503 7.23 15.06 -20.17
CA ASP A 503 7.62 16.31 -20.80
C ASP A 503 6.57 16.72 -21.84
N PHE A 504 6.12 17.97 -21.76
CA PHE A 504 5.00 18.48 -22.54
C PHE A 504 5.49 19.48 -23.58
N LYS A 505 5.66 19.01 -24.82
CA LYS A 505 5.84 19.90 -25.96
C LYS A 505 4.50 20.58 -26.25
N LYS A 506 4.50 21.90 -26.28
CA LYS A 506 3.36 22.70 -26.71
C LYS A 506 3.57 23.12 -28.15
N GLU A 507 2.62 22.80 -29.00
CA GLU A 507 2.55 23.31 -30.36
C GLU A 507 1.37 24.28 -30.46
N GLU A 508 1.60 25.45 -31.04
CA GLU A 508 0.51 26.36 -31.40
C GLU A 508 -0.11 25.84 -32.71
N ALA A 509 -1.35 25.36 -32.64
CA ALA A 509 -2.00 24.67 -33.75
C ALA A 509 -2.18 25.57 -34.99
N THR A 510 -1.24 25.47 -35.93
CA THR A 510 -1.39 25.99 -37.30
C THR A 510 -2.45 25.20 -38.05
N ILE A 511 -3.33 25.90 -38.77
CA ILE A 511 -4.51 25.30 -39.40
C ILE A 511 -4.13 24.61 -40.71
N SER A 512 -4.07 23.27 -40.67
CA SER A 512 -4.02 22.40 -41.85
C SER A 512 -4.57 21.02 -41.46
N GLY A 513 -5.77 20.67 -41.94
CA GLY A 513 -6.43 19.39 -41.55
C GLY A 513 -7.94 19.28 -41.76
N GLU A 514 -8.65 20.36 -42.13
CA GLU A 514 -10.11 20.34 -42.39
C GLU A 514 -10.51 19.65 -43.73
N GLU A 515 -9.78 18.63 -44.18
CA GLU A 515 -9.97 18.02 -45.50
C GLU A 515 -9.91 16.47 -45.51
N SER A 516 -10.22 15.81 -44.38
CA SER A 516 -10.35 14.34 -44.33
C SER A 516 -11.38 13.79 -43.31
N LYS A 517 -12.37 14.60 -42.88
CA LYS A 517 -13.52 14.13 -42.07
C LYS A 517 -14.91 14.58 -42.58
N LYS A 518 -15.03 14.81 -43.90
CA LYS A 518 -16.31 14.76 -44.62
C LYS A 518 -16.44 13.41 -45.31
N ASN A 519 -17.08 12.45 -44.64
CA ASN A 519 -17.72 11.23 -45.15
C ASN A 519 -17.89 10.25 -43.97
N LEU A 520 -19.08 10.21 -43.36
CA LEU A 520 -19.65 9.15 -42.48
C LEU A 520 -20.88 9.63 -41.68
N ASN A 521 -21.18 10.93 -41.65
CA ASN A 521 -22.39 11.49 -41.01
C ASN A 521 -23.60 11.58 -41.97
N GLU A 522 -23.72 10.68 -42.95
CA GLU A 522 -24.89 10.55 -43.84
C GLU A 522 -25.36 9.10 -43.96
N GLU A 523 -25.46 8.37 -42.84
CA GLU A 523 -26.36 7.20 -42.70
C GLU A 523 -26.53 6.86 -41.21
N ILE A 524 -27.72 7.18 -40.65
CA ILE A 524 -28.38 6.67 -39.39
C ILE A 524 -29.52 7.61 -38.89
N GLU A 525 -29.97 8.61 -39.67
CA GLU A 525 -31.35 9.11 -39.53
C GLU A 525 -32.36 8.19 -40.25
N GLU A 526 -32.67 7.03 -39.64
CA GLU A 526 -34.01 6.41 -39.65
C GLU A 526 -33.99 5.07 -38.88
N LYS A 527 -34.15 5.12 -37.55
CA LYS A 527 -34.84 4.05 -36.81
C LYS A 527 -35.47 4.53 -35.51
N GLU A 528 -36.80 4.47 -35.51
CA GLU A 528 -37.69 4.49 -34.34
C GLU A 528 -37.65 5.73 -33.43
N ASN A 529 -38.16 6.83 -33.98
CA ASN A 529 -39.13 7.67 -33.28
C ASN A 529 -40.10 6.80 -32.44
N LYS A 530 -40.10 6.94 -31.10
CA LYS A 530 -41.27 6.56 -30.30
C LYS A 530 -41.44 7.33 -28.97
N VAL A 531 -42.26 8.38 -29.09
CA VAL A 531 -43.08 8.96 -28.01
C VAL A 531 -42.32 9.76 -26.93
N LEU A 532 -42.12 11.03 -27.28
CA LEU A 532 -42.17 12.16 -26.36
C LEU A 532 -43.40 12.12 -25.43
N ASN A 533 -43.33 12.81 -24.30
CA ASN A 533 -44.13 14.04 -24.14
C ASN A 533 -43.63 14.88 -22.96
N GLU A 534 -43.47 16.17 -23.22
CA GLU A 534 -43.22 17.22 -22.24
C GLU A 534 -44.54 17.72 -21.64
N GLU A 535 -44.50 18.43 -20.51
CA GLU A 535 -44.75 19.88 -20.44
C GLU A 535 -44.86 20.36 -18.97
N GLU A 536 -44.41 21.60 -18.72
CA GLU A 536 -44.56 22.29 -17.44
C GLU A 536 -45.94 22.99 -17.33
N PHE A 537 -46.43 23.32 -16.12
CA PHE A 537 -47.22 24.56 -15.97
C PHE A 537 -47.34 25.10 -14.51
N SER A 538 -47.21 26.43 -14.38
CA SER A 538 -47.72 27.33 -13.31
C SER A 538 -47.24 27.23 -11.83
N ASN A 539 -46.63 28.34 -11.39
CA ASN A 539 -46.60 28.92 -10.03
C ASN A 539 -47.99 29.52 -9.61
N PRO A 540 -48.21 30.18 -8.43
CA PRO A 540 -47.42 30.29 -7.17
C PRO A 540 -48.21 30.07 -5.84
N SER A 541 -47.50 29.96 -4.70
CA SER A 541 -47.96 30.41 -3.36
C SER A 541 -46.75 30.50 -2.41
N SER A 542 -46.29 31.65 -1.92
CA SER A 542 -46.88 32.58 -0.93
C SER A 542 -46.92 32.07 0.53
N CYS A 543 -45.91 32.48 1.31
CA CYS A 543 -46.09 32.97 2.68
C CYS A 543 -44.89 33.83 3.10
N VAL A 544 -45.14 34.92 3.85
CA VAL A 544 -44.12 35.91 4.24
C VAL A 544 -44.08 36.05 5.76
N ALA A 545 -42.88 36.04 6.33
CA ALA A 545 -42.61 36.51 7.68
C ALA A 545 -41.29 37.31 7.66
N SER A 546 -41.36 38.60 8.01
CA SER A 546 -40.26 39.56 7.89
C SER A 546 -39.70 39.95 9.26
N SER A 547 -38.41 40.30 9.33
CA SER A 547 -37.91 41.40 10.18
C SER A 547 -36.45 41.78 9.91
N LEU A 548 -36.29 43.05 9.51
CA LEU A 548 -35.26 44.02 9.93
C LEU A 548 -33.77 43.80 9.63
N GLU A 549 -33.17 44.91 9.18
CA GLU A 549 -31.76 45.07 8.84
C GLU A 549 -30.86 45.20 10.09
N THR A 550 -29.63 44.71 10.00
CA THR A 550 -28.48 45.29 10.70
C THR A 550 -27.31 45.42 9.72
N LYS A 551 -26.78 46.63 9.58
CA LYS A 551 -25.60 46.92 8.74
C LYS A 551 -24.34 46.75 9.56
N ASP A 552 -23.49 45.79 9.19
CA ASP A 552 -22.08 45.71 9.61
C ASP A 552 -21.23 45.08 8.50
N GLU A 553 -20.84 45.89 7.51
CA GLU A 553 -19.87 45.52 6.48
C GLU A 553 -18.46 45.43 7.09
N THR A 554 -18.15 44.30 7.72
CA THR A 554 -16.83 44.07 8.32
C THR A 554 -15.76 43.86 7.26
N LEU A 555 -14.58 44.46 7.47
CA LEU A 555 -13.48 44.50 6.51
C LEU A 555 -12.86 43.10 6.29
N SER A 556 -13.37 42.35 5.32
CA SER A 556 -12.74 41.09 4.87
C SER A 556 -12.82 40.80 3.37
N GLN A 557 -13.61 41.56 2.58
CA GLN A 557 -13.75 41.36 1.14
C GLN A 557 -13.47 42.64 0.33
N LYS A 558 -12.18 42.93 0.13
CA LYS A 558 -11.68 43.60 -1.07
C LYS A 558 -10.59 42.73 -1.66
N GLU A 559 -10.85 42.13 -2.81
CA GLU A 559 -9.82 41.46 -3.60
C GLU A 559 -8.87 42.54 -4.15
N ILE A 560 -7.66 42.61 -3.60
CA ILE A 560 -6.61 43.52 -4.09
C ILE A 560 -6.23 43.06 -5.49
N GLN A 561 -6.46 43.90 -6.50
CA GLN A 561 -6.21 43.50 -7.88
C GLN A 561 -4.70 43.42 -8.12
N VAL A 562 -4.24 42.34 -8.74
CA VAL A 562 -2.80 42.06 -8.97
C VAL A 562 -2.06 43.20 -9.68
N LYS A 563 -2.79 44.06 -10.40
CA LYS A 563 -2.27 45.26 -11.06
C LYS A 563 -1.83 46.36 -10.07
N GLU A 564 -2.52 46.55 -8.95
CA GLU A 564 -2.21 47.58 -7.95
C GLU A 564 -0.90 47.27 -7.20
N LEU A 565 -0.66 45.98 -6.90
CA LEU A 565 0.58 45.51 -6.27
C LEU A 565 1.83 45.80 -7.11
N LEU A 566 1.72 45.73 -8.45
CA LEU A 566 2.85 45.99 -9.36
C LEU A 566 3.25 47.48 -9.44
N THR A 567 2.42 48.37 -8.90
CA THR A 567 2.62 49.83 -8.81
C THR A 567 2.96 50.32 -7.40
N GLU A 568 3.26 49.44 -6.44
CA GLU A 568 3.76 49.89 -5.13
C GLU A 568 5.19 50.46 -5.23
N PRO A 569 5.50 51.57 -4.53
CA PRO A 569 6.76 52.30 -4.69
C PRO A 569 8.00 51.49 -4.26
N MET A 570 7.85 50.51 -3.35
CA MET A 570 8.95 49.59 -3.01
C MET A 570 9.28 48.63 -4.16
N ILE A 571 8.30 48.23 -4.97
CA ILE A 571 8.52 47.34 -6.12
C ILE A 571 9.09 48.14 -7.31
N GLU A 572 8.78 49.43 -7.45
CA GLU A 572 9.43 50.29 -8.45
C GLU A 572 10.90 50.56 -8.12
N GLN A 573 11.24 50.91 -6.87
CA GLN A 573 12.64 51.02 -6.44
C GLN A 573 13.42 49.71 -6.62
N ALA A 574 12.77 48.55 -6.42
CA ALA A 574 13.39 47.25 -6.67
C ALA A 574 13.60 46.95 -8.17
N LYS A 575 12.76 47.46 -9.09
CA LYS A 575 12.98 47.35 -10.54
C LYS A 575 14.23 48.14 -10.95
N GLU A 576 14.36 49.39 -10.49
CA GLU A 576 15.47 50.28 -10.84
C GLU A 576 16.83 49.80 -10.28
N LEU A 577 16.85 49.25 -9.07
CA LEU A 577 18.09 48.79 -8.42
C LEU A 577 18.64 47.45 -8.95
N PHE A 578 17.82 46.62 -9.62
CA PHE A 578 18.17 45.24 -9.97
C PHE A 578 17.83 44.84 -11.42
N ASP A 579 17.43 45.79 -12.29
CA ASP A 579 17.25 45.61 -13.74
C ASP A 579 16.35 44.40 -14.12
N ILE A 580 15.24 44.27 -13.39
CA ILE A 580 14.44 43.03 -13.31
C ILE A 580 13.55 42.83 -14.55
N LYS A 581 13.88 41.84 -15.39
CA LYS A 581 13.15 41.54 -16.64
C LYS A 581 11.81 40.81 -16.49
N LYS A 582 11.51 40.20 -15.34
CA LYS A 582 10.21 39.52 -15.08
C LYS A 582 9.92 39.40 -13.58
N ILE A 583 8.69 39.69 -13.18
CA ILE A 583 8.17 39.52 -11.81
C ILE A 583 7.01 38.50 -11.85
N VAL A 584 6.91 37.65 -10.83
CA VAL A 584 5.84 36.63 -10.70
C VAL A 584 5.29 36.67 -9.27
N VAL A 585 4.02 37.02 -9.13
CA VAL A 585 3.29 36.97 -7.86
C VAL A 585 2.66 35.57 -7.71
N LYS A 586 2.75 34.98 -6.51
CA LYS A 586 2.05 33.73 -6.17
C LYS A 586 1.10 33.97 -5.00
N PRO A 587 -0.15 33.46 -5.02
CA PRO A 587 -1.00 33.46 -3.84
C PRO A 587 -0.37 32.59 -2.75
N LYS A 588 -0.64 32.93 -1.49
CA LYS A 588 -0.11 32.23 -0.33
C LYS A 588 -1.02 31.05 0.00
N ILE A 589 -0.48 29.84 -0.11
CA ILE A 589 -1.08 28.57 0.36
C ILE A 589 -0.75 28.41 1.85
#